data_AF-A0A222SNN5-F1
#
_entry.id   AF-A0A222SNN5-F1
#
_cell.length_a   1.000
_cell.length_b   1.000
_cell.length_c   1.000
_cell.angle_alpha   90.00
_cell.angle_beta   90.00
_cell.angle_gamma   90.00
#
_symmetry.space_group_name_H-M   'P 1'
#
loop_
_entity.id
_entity.type
_entity.pdbx_description
1 polymer ?
#
loop_
_entity_poly.entity_id
_entity_poly.type
_entity_poly.pdbx_seq_one_letter_code
_entity_poly.pdbx_strand_id
1 'polypeptide(L)'
;MVDGPVRREGHPMTDLQDVDRIATADHHLAVVTTTRADGSVQASVVNAGIIDHPVSGEQVVAFVTYGRAKLAHLRARPRATLVFRAGWNWAAVEGRTELAGPDDPFPGVDQERLRLLLREIFTAAGGAHDDWGAYDRVMTEQRRAAVFVHPERVYSN
;
A
#
# COMPACT_ATOMS: atom_id res chain seq x y z
N MET A 1 -10.66 -5.38 -52.51
CA MET A 1 -9.58 -5.47 -51.53
C MET A 1 -10.21 -5.13 -50.20
N VAL A 2 -10.61 -6.15 -49.43
CA VAL A 2 -11.44 -5.99 -48.23
C VAL A 2 -10.50 -5.74 -47.06
N ASP A 3 -10.64 -4.58 -46.43
CA ASP A 3 -9.91 -4.20 -45.22
C ASP A 3 -10.41 -5.10 -44.08
N GLY A 4 -9.52 -5.98 -43.59
CA GLY A 4 -9.84 -6.90 -42.50
C GLY A 4 -9.98 -6.15 -41.17
N PRO A 5 -10.74 -6.66 -40.19
CA PRO A 5 -10.88 -6.00 -38.91
C PRO A 5 -9.52 -5.97 -38.22
N VAL A 6 -9.00 -4.75 -37.99
CA VAL A 6 -7.86 -4.49 -37.13
C VAL A 6 -8.20 -5.04 -35.75
N ARG A 7 -7.58 -6.16 -35.36
CA ARG A 7 -7.62 -6.64 -33.98
C ARG A 7 -6.96 -5.56 -33.13
N ARG A 8 -7.76 -4.85 -32.32
CA ARG A 8 -7.20 -4.09 -31.21
C ARG A 8 -6.64 -5.11 -30.23
N GLU A 9 -5.34 -5.33 -30.28
CA GLU A 9 -4.62 -5.97 -29.18
C GLU A 9 -4.90 -5.13 -27.94
N GLY A 10 -5.74 -5.65 -27.03
CA GLY A 10 -5.92 -5.05 -25.73
C GLY A 10 -4.55 -4.98 -25.08
N HIS A 11 -4.11 -3.79 -24.69
CA HIS A 11 -2.94 -3.69 -23.82
C HIS A 11 -3.17 -4.63 -22.63
N PRO A 12 -2.18 -5.47 -22.26
CA PRO A 12 -2.30 -6.27 -21.05
C PRO A 12 -2.66 -5.33 -19.90
N MET A 13 -3.75 -5.65 -19.21
CA MET A 13 -4.23 -4.86 -18.08
C MET A 13 -3.13 -4.85 -17.01
N THR A 14 -2.66 -3.67 -16.63
CA THR A 14 -1.68 -3.51 -15.54
C THR A 14 -2.18 -4.24 -14.31
N ASP A 15 -1.34 -5.10 -13.73
CA ASP A 15 -1.66 -5.86 -12.53
C ASP A 15 -0.67 -5.55 -11.39
N LEU A 16 -0.80 -6.28 -10.27
CA LEU A 16 0.09 -6.09 -9.12
C LEU A 16 1.52 -6.57 -9.38
N GLN A 17 1.76 -7.46 -10.34
CA GLN A 17 3.12 -7.89 -10.69
C GLN A 17 3.86 -6.75 -11.40
N ASP A 18 3.16 -6.00 -12.26
CA ASP A 18 3.71 -4.78 -12.86
C ASP A 18 4.02 -3.71 -11.81
N VAL A 19 3.12 -3.53 -10.83
CA VAL A 19 3.32 -2.62 -9.70
C VAL A 19 4.56 -3.02 -8.91
N ASP A 20 4.71 -4.31 -8.56
CA ASP A 20 5.84 -4.84 -7.79
C ASP A 20 7.19 -4.62 -8.50
N ARG A 21 7.22 -4.88 -9.81
CA ARG A 21 8.40 -4.64 -10.65
C ARG A 21 8.80 -3.17 -10.66
N ILE A 22 7.85 -2.25 -10.78
CA ILE A 22 8.11 -0.80 -10.75
C ILE A 22 8.54 -0.36 -9.35
N ALA A 23 7.87 -0.86 -8.30
CA ALA A 23 8.19 -0.56 -6.91
C ALA A 23 9.63 -0.98 -6.57
N THR A 24 10.00 -2.21 -6.91
CA THR A 24 11.34 -2.75 -6.69
C THR A 24 12.43 -1.90 -7.35
N ALA A 25 12.17 -1.41 -8.56
CA ALA A 25 13.12 -0.58 -9.31
C ALA A 25 13.38 0.81 -8.68
N ASP A 26 12.58 1.26 -7.72
CA ASP A 26 12.76 2.53 -6.99
C ASP A 26 12.57 2.39 -5.48
N HIS A 27 13.11 1.31 -4.90
CA HIS A 27 13.16 1.12 -3.45
C HIS A 27 11.78 1.16 -2.77
N HIS A 28 10.74 0.71 -3.48
CA HIS A 28 9.36 0.63 -3.00
C HIS A 28 8.75 1.97 -2.56
N LEU A 29 9.30 3.08 -3.06
CA LEU A 29 8.77 4.41 -2.77
C LEU A 29 7.47 4.64 -3.55
N ALA A 30 6.44 5.04 -2.81
CA ALA A 30 5.14 5.41 -3.36
C ALA A 30 4.69 6.77 -2.85
N VAL A 31 4.04 7.54 -3.71
CA VAL A 31 3.21 8.66 -3.29
C VAL A 31 1.85 8.10 -2.91
N VAL A 32 1.44 8.27 -1.65
CA VAL A 32 0.09 7.97 -1.19
C VAL A 32 -0.72 9.25 -1.07
N THR A 33 -1.95 9.21 -1.58
CA THR A 33 -2.93 10.30 -1.45
C THR A 33 -4.12 9.88 -0.59
N THR A 34 -4.61 10.81 0.22
CA THR A 34 -5.79 10.67 1.09
C THR A 34 -6.67 11.90 0.96
N THR A 35 -7.93 11.80 1.40
CA THR A 35 -8.90 12.89 1.27
C THR A 35 -9.13 13.58 2.62
N ARG A 36 -9.01 14.92 2.65
CA ARG A 36 -9.28 15.75 3.82
C ARG A 36 -10.79 15.92 4.06
N ALA A 37 -11.14 16.52 5.19
CA ALA A 37 -12.54 16.80 5.54
C ALA A 37 -13.25 17.73 4.54
N ASP A 38 -12.51 18.69 3.97
CA ASP A 38 -12.98 19.65 2.96
C ASP A 38 -13.01 19.09 1.53
N GLY A 39 -12.67 17.81 1.34
CA GLY A 39 -12.61 17.16 0.04
C GLY A 39 -11.30 17.37 -0.73
N SER A 40 -10.37 18.19 -0.21
CA SER A 40 -9.05 18.36 -0.83
C SER A 40 -8.16 17.12 -0.63
N VAL A 41 -7.15 16.96 -1.49
CA VAL A 41 -6.22 15.82 -1.45
C VAL A 41 -4.97 16.14 -0.63
N GLN A 42 -4.58 15.25 0.27
CA GLN A 42 -3.29 15.25 0.95
C GLN A 42 -2.39 14.16 0.38
N ALA A 43 -1.22 14.55 -0.14
CA ALA A 43 -0.19 13.62 -0.58
C ALA A 43 0.92 13.46 0.47
N SER A 44 1.58 12.30 0.48
CA SER A 44 2.81 12.04 1.23
C SER A 44 3.56 10.87 0.60
N VAL A 45 4.84 10.72 0.91
CA VAL A 45 5.64 9.57 0.47
C VAL A 45 5.65 8.48 1.55
N VAL A 46 5.59 7.22 1.12
CA VAL A 46 5.71 6.01 1.96
C VAL A 46 6.56 4.96 1.25
N ASN A 47 7.11 4.03 2.02
CA ASN A 47 7.51 2.73 1.47
C ASN A 47 6.30 1.78 1.56
N ALA A 48 5.96 1.14 0.45
CA ALA A 48 4.81 0.24 0.37
C ALA A 48 5.18 -1.02 -0.41
N GLY A 49 4.60 -2.16 -0.03
CA GLY A 49 4.83 -3.44 -0.67
C GLY A 49 3.54 -4.21 -0.87
N ILE A 50 3.58 -5.26 -1.67
CA ILE A 50 2.45 -6.18 -1.85
C ILE A 50 2.59 -7.34 -0.87
N ILE A 51 1.51 -7.65 -0.16
CA ILE A 51 1.42 -8.78 0.77
C ILE A 51 0.06 -9.47 0.63
N ASP A 52 -0.05 -10.67 1.19
CA ASP A 52 -1.36 -11.30 1.40
C ASP A 52 -2.03 -10.67 2.63
N HIS A 53 -3.31 -10.31 2.50
CA HIS A 53 -4.10 -9.75 3.58
C HIS A 53 -4.19 -10.75 4.74
N PRO A 54 -3.94 -10.33 6.00
CA PRO A 54 -3.74 -11.24 7.13
C PRO A 54 -4.93 -12.13 7.49
N VAL A 55 -6.12 -11.83 6.97
CA VAL A 55 -7.36 -12.58 7.25
C VAL A 55 -7.95 -13.22 5.99
N SER A 56 -8.01 -12.49 4.87
CA SER A 56 -8.64 -13.00 3.64
C SER A 56 -7.66 -13.75 2.73
N GLY A 57 -6.35 -13.52 2.88
CA GLY A 57 -5.33 -14.07 1.98
C GLY A 57 -5.30 -13.42 0.58
N GLU A 58 -6.11 -12.39 0.34
CA GLU A 58 -6.09 -11.65 -0.93
C GLU A 58 -4.88 -10.71 -1.01
N GLN A 59 -4.31 -10.52 -2.19
CA GLN A 59 -3.19 -9.60 -2.36
C GLN A 59 -3.63 -8.15 -2.18
N VAL A 60 -2.92 -7.43 -1.31
CA VAL A 60 -3.14 -6.01 -1.00
C VAL A 60 -1.83 -5.24 -1.10
N VAL A 61 -1.93 -3.94 -1.40
CA VAL A 61 -0.79 -3.03 -1.22
C VAL A 61 -0.80 -2.54 0.21
N ALA A 62 0.30 -2.72 0.94
CA ALA A 62 0.40 -2.38 2.34
C ALA A 62 1.55 -1.43 2.64
N PHE A 63 1.36 -0.56 3.64
CA PHE A 63 2.40 0.30 4.17
C PHE A 63 2.21 0.53 5.67
N VAL A 64 3.31 0.84 6.37
CA VAL A 64 3.27 1.21 7.78
C VAL A 64 3.30 2.73 7.91
N THR A 65 2.46 3.29 8.77
CA THR A 65 2.43 4.73 9.00
C THR A 65 2.15 5.08 10.45
N TYR A 66 2.40 6.34 10.80
CA TYR A 66 2.09 6.93 12.10
C TYR A 66 1.70 8.39 11.91
N GLY A 67 1.24 9.01 12.99
CA GLY A 67 0.86 10.42 12.99
C GLY A 67 -0.61 10.65 12.69
N ARG A 68 -1.08 11.84 13.09
CA ARG A 68 -2.52 12.10 13.23
C ARG A 68 -3.24 12.35 11.92
N ALA A 69 -2.65 13.15 11.02
CA ALA A 69 -3.37 13.64 9.83
C ALA A 69 -3.79 12.50 8.88
N LYS A 70 -2.82 11.71 8.39
CA LYS A 70 -3.08 10.62 7.45
C LYS A 70 -4.03 9.57 8.05
N LEU A 71 -3.79 9.14 9.30
CA LEU A 71 -4.65 8.17 9.96
C LEU A 71 -6.06 8.71 10.20
N ALA A 72 -6.22 9.98 10.58
CA ALA A 72 -7.54 10.59 10.71
C ALA A 72 -8.30 10.63 9.37
N HIS A 73 -7.60 10.93 8.27
CA HIS A 73 -8.21 10.89 6.93
C HIS A 73 -8.67 9.47 6.59
N LEU A 74 -7.81 8.47 6.75
CA LEU A 74 -8.13 7.08 6.40
C LEU A 74 -9.25 6.49 7.27
N ARG A 75 -9.30 6.81 8.57
CA ARG A 75 -10.40 6.40 9.46
C ARG A 75 -11.73 7.00 9.04
N ALA A 76 -11.74 8.28 8.66
CA ALA A 76 -12.97 8.97 8.26
C ALA A 76 -13.40 8.66 6.83
N ARG A 77 -12.43 8.41 5.93
CA ARG A 77 -12.60 8.24 4.49
C ARG A 77 -11.64 7.14 4.03
N PRO A 78 -12.03 5.87 4.13
CA PRO A 78 -11.15 4.71 3.96
C PRO A 78 -10.87 4.41 2.48
N ARG A 79 -10.20 5.35 1.81
CA ARG A 79 -9.76 5.25 0.42
C ARG A 79 -8.39 5.91 0.26
N ALA A 80 -7.55 5.30 -0.57
CA ALA A 80 -6.25 5.84 -0.94
C ALA A 80 -5.91 5.51 -2.39
N THR A 81 -5.05 6.33 -2.97
CA THR A 81 -4.33 6.03 -4.21
C THR A 81 -2.85 5.99 -3.90
N LEU A 82 -2.16 4.95 -4.35
CA LEU A 82 -0.71 4.85 -4.29
C LEU A 82 -0.15 4.89 -5.71
N VAL A 83 0.87 5.71 -5.93
CA VAL A 83 1.59 5.77 -7.20
C VAL A 83 3.04 5.38 -6.97
N PHE A 84 3.46 4.31 -7.63
CA PHE A 84 4.85 3.86 -7.70
C PHE A 84 5.45 4.35 -9.01
N ARG A 85 6.74 4.73 -9.00
CA ARG A 85 7.44 5.17 -10.20
C ARG A 85 8.84 4.59 -10.29
N ALA A 86 9.32 4.39 -11.52
CA ALA A 86 10.66 3.97 -11.89
C ALA A 86 11.10 4.78 -13.13
N GLY A 87 11.73 5.93 -12.93
CA GLY A 87 11.95 6.92 -13.99
C GLY A 87 10.63 7.44 -14.56
N TRP A 88 10.39 7.21 -15.85
CA TRP A 88 9.14 7.55 -16.54
C TRP A 88 8.07 6.46 -16.45
N ASN A 89 8.41 5.25 -16.04
CA ASN A 89 7.43 4.18 -15.85
C ASN A 89 6.74 4.40 -14.51
N TRP A 90 5.41 4.30 -14.47
CA TRP A 90 4.67 4.40 -13.22
C TRP A 90 3.43 3.52 -13.24
N ALA A 91 2.98 3.12 -12.06
CA ALA A 91 1.71 2.44 -11.88
C ALA A 91 1.00 2.99 -10.64
N ALA A 92 -0.32 3.07 -10.73
CA ALA A 92 -1.20 3.52 -9.67
C ALA A 92 -2.09 2.37 -9.19
N VAL A 93 -2.31 2.30 -7.88
CA VAL A 93 -3.27 1.41 -7.24
C VAL A 93 -4.25 2.26 -6.45
N GLU A 94 -5.53 2.14 -6.77
CA GLU A 94 -6.63 2.77 -6.04
C GLU A 94 -7.42 1.72 -5.28
N GLY A 95 -7.82 2.03 -4.05
CA GLY A 95 -8.53 1.05 -3.25
C GLY A 95 -9.20 1.59 -2.00
N ARG A 96 -10.05 0.74 -1.42
CA ARG A 96 -10.50 0.90 -0.04
C ARG A 96 -9.38 0.55 0.92
N THR A 97 -9.32 1.24 2.04
CA THR A 97 -8.28 1.02 3.04
C THR A 97 -8.83 0.42 4.31
N GLU A 98 -8.05 -0.45 4.92
CA GLU A 98 -8.26 -0.92 6.29
C GLU A 98 -7.02 -0.61 7.13
N LEU A 99 -7.22 -0.47 8.44
CA LEU A 99 -6.18 -0.11 9.39
C LEU A 99 -6.08 -1.18 10.48
N ALA A 100 -4.86 -1.62 10.78
CA ALA A 100 -4.56 -2.44 11.94
C ALA A 100 -3.44 -1.78 12.75
N GLY A 101 -3.69 -1.49 14.02
CA GLY A 101 -2.73 -0.79 14.86
C GLY A 101 -3.15 -0.73 16.33
N PRO A 102 -2.31 -0.17 17.22
CA PRO A 102 -2.65 -0.03 18.63
C PRO A 102 -3.90 0.81 18.91
N ASP A 103 -4.27 1.69 17.97
CA ASP A 103 -5.48 2.53 18.00
C ASP A 103 -6.59 2.02 17.07
N ASP A 104 -6.33 0.94 16.33
CA ASP A 104 -7.20 0.39 15.29
C ASP A 104 -7.28 -1.14 15.46
N PRO A 105 -8.13 -1.64 16.39
CA PRO A 105 -8.33 -3.07 16.58
C PRO A 105 -8.79 -3.74 15.30
N PHE A 106 -8.18 -4.86 14.94
CA PHE A 106 -8.46 -5.57 13.70
C PHE A 106 -8.85 -7.02 13.98
N PRO A 107 -10.08 -7.46 13.62
CA PRO A 107 -10.52 -8.83 13.88
C PRO A 107 -9.54 -9.86 13.30
N GLY A 108 -9.16 -10.86 14.09
CA GLY A 108 -8.21 -11.90 13.68
C GLY A 108 -6.73 -11.49 13.77
N VAL A 109 -6.43 -10.27 14.23
CA VAL A 109 -5.06 -9.80 14.45
C VAL A 109 -4.91 -9.34 15.90
N ASP A 110 -4.26 -10.17 16.72
CA ASP A 110 -3.86 -9.79 18.07
C ASP A 110 -2.57 -8.96 18.06
N GLN A 111 -2.06 -8.59 19.24
CA GLN A 111 -0.86 -7.75 19.36
C GLN A 111 0.40 -8.42 18.79
N GLU A 112 0.55 -9.73 18.98
CA GLU A 112 1.71 -10.48 18.49
C GLU A 112 1.65 -10.63 16.97
N ARG A 113 0.47 -10.92 16.42
CA ARG A 113 0.24 -10.95 14.98
C ARG A 113 0.47 -9.57 14.37
N LEU A 114 0.01 -8.48 14.99
CA LEU A 114 0.27 -7.13 14.53
C LEU A 114 1.77 -6.84 14.47
N ARG A 115 2.53 -7.20 15.51
CA ARG A 115 3.99 -7.04 15.56
C ARG A 115 4.68 -7.71 14.37
N LEU A 116 4.33 -8.97 14.10
CA LEU A 116 4.85 -9.72 12.96
C LEU A 116 4.42 -9.11 11.62
N LEU A 117 3.16 -8.69 11.52
CA LEU A 117 2.61 -8.08 10.31
C LEU A 117 3.29 -6.76 9.95
N LEU A 118 3.66 -5.93 10.94
CA LEU A 118 4.45 -4.73 10.70
C LEU A 118 5.84 -5.04 10.14
N ARG A 119 6.44 -6.19 10.49
CA ARG A 119 7.72 -6.65 9.90
C ARG A 119 7.53 -7.20 8.49
N GLU A 120 6.44 -7.93 8.26
CA GLU A 120 6.07 -8.44 6.94
C GLU A 120 5.91 -7.28 5.94
N ILE A 121 5.16 -6.24 6.31
CA ILE A 121 4.97 -5.04 5.47
C ILE A 121 6.30 -4.31 5.24
N PHE A 122 7.14 -4.16 6.26
CA PHE A 122 8.43 -3.49 6.12
C PHE A 122 9.36 -4.24 5.16
N THR A 123 9.42 -5.57 5.28
CA THR A 123 10.21 -6.42 4.39
C THR A 123 9.68 -6.35 2.96
N ALA A 124 8.36 -6.47 2.77
CA ALA A 124 7.72 -6.36 1.47
C ALA A 124 7.90 -4.98 0.82
N ALA A 125 8.07 -3.94 1.63
CA ALA A 125 8.36 -2.58 1.19
C ALA A 125 9.88 -2.32 1.02
N GLY A 126 10.67 -3.37 0.80
CA GLY A 126 12.11 -3.29 0.53
C GLY A 126 13.00 -3.01 1.74
N GLY A 127 12.44 -3.03 2.95
CA GLY A 127 13.18 -2.86 4.18
C GLY A 127 13.98 -4.10 4.58
N ALA A 128 15.20 -3.89 5.07
CA ALA A 128 15.99 -4.91 5.75
C ALA A 128 16.40 -4.38 7.13
N HIS A 129 16.43 -5.24 8.15
CA HIS A 129 16.77 -4.83 9.50
C HIS A 129 17.55 -5.94 10.23
N ASP A 130 18.68 -5.59 10.83
CA ASP A 130 19.54 -6.54 11.55
C ASP A 130 19.09 -6.75 13.01
N ASP A 131 18.50 -5.72 13.64
CA ASP A 131 17.91 -5.79 14.99
C ASP A 131 16.39 -5.62 14.97
N TRP A 132 15.69 -6.72 14.76
CA TRP A 132 14.23 -6.69 14.79
C TRP A 132 13.62 -6.38 16.17
N GLY A 133 14.36 -6.54 17.26
CA GLY A 133 13.88 -6.16 18.59
C GLY A 133 13.81 -4.64 18.76
N ALA A 134 14.80 -3.91 18.24
CA ALA A 134 14.75 -2.45 18.16
C ALA A 134 13.61 -1.97 17.26
N TYR A 135 13.41 -2.61 16.11
CA TYR A 135 12.29 -2.31 15.21
C TYR A 135 10.95 -2.38 15.94
N ASP A 136 10.66 -3.48 16.64
CA ASP A 136 9.38 -3.67 17.34
C ASP A 136 9.13 -2.64 18.44
N ARG A 137 10.18 -2.27 19.19
CA ARG A 137 10.09 -1.21 20.20
C ARG A 137 9.67 0.11 19.57
N VAL A 138 10.32 0.51 18.48
CA VAL A 138 9.99 1.74 17.75
C VAL A 138 8.56 1.69 17.19
N MET A 139 8.13 0.55 16.63
CA MET A 139 6.76 0.39 16.13
C MET A 139 5.72 0.61 17.22
N THR A 140 5.97 0.05 18.41
CA THR A 140 5.08 0.14 19.56
C THR A 140 5.06 1.55 20.15
N GLU A 141 6.23 2.13 20.41
CA GLU A 141 6.37 3.47 20.99
C GLU A 141 5.73 4.55 20.11
N GLN A 142 5.90 4.45 18.79
CA GLN A 142 5.32 5.38 17.83
C GLN A 142 3.86 5.08 17.48
N ARG A 143 3.28 4.04 18.08
CA ARG A 143 1.90 3.59 17.83
C ARG A 143 1.61 3.42 16.33
N ARG A 144 2.55 2.82 15.61
CA ARG A 144 2.45 2.63 14.15
C ARG A 144 1.29 1.72 13.80
N ALA A 145 0.62 2.03 12.70
CA ALA A 145 -0.46 1.24 12.14
C ALA A 145 -0.06 0.72 10.76
N ALA A 146 -0.47 -0.51 10.47
CA ALA A 146 -0.53 -1.06 9.14
C ALA A 146 -1.73 -0.48 8.40
N VAL A 147 -1.53 -0.13 7.14
CA VAL A 147 -2.59 0.23 6.21
C VAL A 147 -2.61 -0.81 5.09
N PHE A 148 -3.76 -1.40 4.84
CA PHE A 148 -3.99 -2.31 3.70
C PHE A 148 -4.84 -1.58 2.68
N VAL A 149 -4.43 -1.58 1.42
CA VAL A 149 -5.18 -1.00 0.31
C VAL A 149 -5.62 -2.14 -0.59
N HIS A 150 -6.92 -2.39 -0.61
CA HIS A 150 -7.57 -3.40 -1.43
C HIS A 150 -7.68 -2.89 -2.87
N PRO A 151 -6.93 -3.45 -3.83
CA PRO A 151 -6.89 -2.93 -5.20
C PRO A 151 -8.26 -3.01 -5.88
N GLU A 152 -8.84 -1.86 -6.20
CA GLU A 152 -10.07 -1.73 -6.99
C GLU A 152 -9.77 -1.28 -8.43
N ARG A 153 -8.70 -0.51 -8.62
CA ARG A 153 -8.18 -0.13 -9.94
C ARG A 153 -6.67 -0.16 -9.93
N VAL A 154 -6.10 -0.69 -11.01
CA VAL A 154 -4.66 -0.69 -11.29
C VAL A 154 -4.46 -0.19 -12.71
N TYR A 155 -3.55 0.77 -12.90
CA TYR A 155 -3.26 1.35 -14.22
C TYR A 155 -1.85 1.94 -14.26
N SER A 156 -1.26 1.97 -15.45
CA SER A 156 0.07 2.53 -15.72
C SER A 156 0.06 3.43 -16.96
N ASN A 157 1.22 4.02 -17.27
CA ASN A 157 1.50 4.53 -18.62
C ASN A 157 1.96 3.45 -19.60
#